data_AF-W6KGX8-F1
#
_entry.id   AF-W6KGX8-F1
#
_cell.length_a   1.000
_cell.length_b   1.000
_cell.length_c   1.000
_cell.angle_alpha   90.00
_cell.angle_beta   90.00
_cell.angle_gamma   90.00
#
_symmetry.space_group_name_H-M   'P 1'
#
loop_
_entity.id
_entity.type
_entity.pdbx_description
1 polymer ?
#
loop_
_entity_poly.entity_id
_entity_poly.type
_entity_poly.pdbx_seq_one_letter_code
_entity_poly.pdbx_strand_id
1 'polypeptide(L)'
;MFRFTAQRLLLHQVRGGSSVSWAPRSAKRAQRHSKEALQLSRQRYHLQRENERIRQSVNLNYIEQRRVQGKSREFLAATAYGLIHKSSKGENRNARQQQYYSPQDRAEDMATARHLLMMEETKRQEMKRGRTQRLEMFRSMKRR
;
A
#
# COMPACT_ATOMS: atom_id res chain seq x y z
N MET A 1 -48.39 -9.79 -25.89
CA MET A 1 -49.28 -10.50 -24.95
C MET A 1 -49.44 -11.93 -25.45
N PHE A 2 -48.86 -12.92 -24.79
CA PHE A 2 -49.09 -14.34 -25.14
C PHE A 2 -49.52 -15.11 -23.89
N ARG A 3 -50.68 -15.73 -24.01
CA ARG A 3 -51.44 -16.43 -22.97
C ARG A 3 -50.78 -17.77 -22.67
N PHE A 4 -50.48 -18.03 -21.40
CA PHE A 4 -50.10 -19.36 -20.92
C PHE A 4 -51.36 -20.22 -20.81
N THR A 5 -51.48 -21.24 -21.66
CA THR A 5 -52.45 -22.31 -21.47
C THR A 5 -51.90 -23.29 -20.43
N ALA A 6 -52.47 -23.25 -19.23
CA ALA A 6 -52.28 -24.27 -18.22
C ALA A 6 -52.98 -25.56 -18.68
N GLN A 7 -52.20 -26.60 -19.00
CA GLN A 7 -52.73 -27.97 -19.04
C GLN A 7 -52.27 -28.71 -17.79
N ARG A 8 -53.28 -28.97 -16.97
CA ARG A 8 -53.31 -29.81 -15.79
C ARG A 8 -53.52 -31.26 -16.24
N LEU A 9 -53.09 -32.21 -15.39
CA LEU A 9 -53.18 -33.68 -15.46
C LEU A 9 -51.87 -34.30 -15.99
N LEU A 10 -51.23 -35.26 -15.32
CA LEU A 10 -51.78 -36.43 -14.63
C LEU A 10 -50.96 -36.81 -13.39
N LEU A 11 -51.67 -37.23 -12.34
CA LEU A 11 -51.17 -38.05 -11.26
C LEU A 11 -50.85 -39.44 -11.81
N HIS A 12 -49.59 -39.87 -11.72
CA HIS A 12 -49.24 -41.29 -11.72
C HIS A 12 -48.38 -41.57 -10.49
N GLN A 13 -49.02 -42.18 -9.48
CA GLN A 13 -48.33 -42.99 -8.49
C GLN A 13 -47.76 -44.22 -9.20
N VAL A 14 -46.43 -44.27 -9.33
CA VAL A 14 -45.72 -45.52 -9.59
C VAL A 14 -44.86 -45.81 -8.37
N ARG A 15 -45.24 -46.92 -7.72
CA ARG A 15 -44.65 -47.50 -6.52
C ARG A 15 -43.46 -48.35 -6.99
N GLY A 16 -42.26 -48.05 -6.50
CA GLY A 16 -41.06 -48.89 -6.67
C GLY A 16 -40.03 -48.35 -7.67
N GLY A 17 -38.82 -48.10 -7.16
CA GLY A 17 -37.67 -47.59 -7.90
C GLY A 17 -37.24 -46.24 -7.35
N SER A 18 -36.11 -46.20 -6.64
CA SER A 18 -35.44 -44.98 -6.20
C SER A 18 -34.92 -44.19 -7.41
N SER A 19 -35.84 -43.64 -8.20
CA SER A 19 -35.51 -42.57 -9.13
C SER A 19 -35.30 -41.33 -8.26
N VAL A 20 -34.03 -40.99 -8.04
CA VAL A 20 -33.65 -39.63 -7.66
C VAL A 20 -34.26 -38.74 -8.73
N SER A 21 -35.40 -38.14 -8.42
CA SER A 21 -36.13 -37.32 -9.37
C SER A 21 -35.19 -36.19 -9.79
N TRP A 22 -34.84 -36.19 -11.07
CA TRP A 22 -34.12 -35.06 -11.64
C TRP A 22 -35.10 -33.87 -11.60
N ALA A 23 -35.03 -33.09 -10.53
CA ALA A 23 -35.76 -31.84 -10.42
C ALA A 23 -34.98 -30.77 -11.22
N PRO A 24 -35.66 -29.97 -12.07
CA PRO A 24 -34.99 -28.90 -12.79
C PRO A 24 -34.28 -27.97 -11.79
N ARG A 25 -33.00 -27.72 -12.04
CA ARG A 25 -32.16 -26.89 -11.16
C ARG A 25 -32.79 -25.50 -11.02
N SER A 26 -32.71 -24.91 -9.82
CA SER A 26 -33.24 -23.57 -9.59
C SER A 26 -32.68 -22.56 -10.59
N ALA A 27 -33.49 -21.58 -11.01
CA ALA A 27 -33.10 -20.56 -11.99
C ALA A 27 -31.78 -19.86 -11.61
N LYS A 28 -31.54 -19.63 -10.31
CA LYS A 28 -30.27 -19.09 -9.78
C LYS A 28 -29.04 -19.95 -10.12
N ARG A 29 -29.18 -21.28 -10.11
CA ARG A 29 -28.09 -22.21 -10.43
C ARG A 29 -27.87 -22.33 -11.94
N ALA A 30 -28.93 -22.22 -12.74
CA ALA A 30 -28.80 -22.14 -14.20
C ALA A 30 -28.08 -20.85 -14.64
N GLN A 31 -28.42 -19.71 -14.01
CA GLN A 31 -27.76 -18.42 -14.26
C GLN A 31 -26.26 -18.43 -13.93
N ARG A 32 -25.79 -19.20 -12.93
CA ARG A 32 -24.35 -19.29 -12.59
C ARG A 32 -23.49 -19.84 -13.74
N HIS A 33 -24.07 -20.65 -14.60
CA HIS A 33 -23.39 -21.25 -15.75
C HIS A 33 -23.85 -20.62 -17.07
N SER A 34 -24.56 -19.49 -17.01
CA SER A 34 -24.95 -18.78 -18.21
C SER A 34 -23.72 -18.14 -18.89
N LYS A 35 -23.85 -17.88 -20.18
CA LYS A 35 -22.85 -17.14 -20.97
C LYS A 35 -22.53 -15.77 -20.35
N GLU A 36 -23.55 -15.09 -19.82
CA GLU A 36 -23.42 -13.80 -19.15
C GLU A 36 -22.59 -13.93 -17.86
N ALA A 37 -22.84 -14.95 -17.04
CA ALA A 37 -22.05 -15.19 -15.83
C ALA A 37 -20.57 -15.48 -16.14
N LEU A 38 -20.29 -16.20 -17.23
CA LEU A 38 -18.93 -16.42 -17.71
C LEU A 38 -18.27 -15.12 -18.19
N GLN A 39 -18.98 -14.27 -18.91
CA GLN A 39 -18.46 -12.96 -19.35
C GLN A 39 -18.15 -12.05 -18.15
N LEU A 40 -19.07 -11.96 -17.18
CA LEU A 40 -18.86 -11.20 -15.95
C LEU A 40 -17.67 -11.73 -15.14
N SER A 41 -17.49 -13.06 -15.08
CA SER A 41 -16.35 -13.69 -14.41
C SER A 41 -15.03 -13.29 -15.07
N ARG A 42 -14.96 -13.33 -16.41
CA ARG A 42 -13.77 -12.89 -17.17
C ARG A 42 -13.46 -11.43 -16.92
N GLN A 43 -14.46 -10.55 -16.96
CA GLN A 43 -14.28 -9.12 -16.66
C GLN A 43 -13.74 -8.90 -15.24
N ARG A 44 -14.31 -9.58 -14.24
CA ARG A 44 -13.82 -9.51 -12.86
C ARG A 44 -12.37 -9.98 -12.74
N TYR A 45 -12.00 -11.07 -13.43
CA TYR A 45 -10.63 -11.56 -13.45
C TYR A 45 -9.65 -10.51 -14.00
N HIS A 46 -9.98 -9.88 -15.13
CA HIS A 46 -9.14 -8.81 -15.69
C HIS A 46 -8.99 -7.63 -14.73
N LEU A 47 -10.09 -7.15 -14.15
CA LEU A 47 -10.08 -6.07 -13.15
C LEU A 47 -9.27 -6.45 -11.90
N GLN A 48 -9.36 -7.70 -11.43
CA GLN A 48 -8.57 -8.16 -10.29
C GLN A 48 -7.08 -8.17 -10.62
N ARG A 49 -6.70 -8.67 -11.79
CA ARG A 49 -5.31 -8.71 -12.26
C ARG A 49 -4.73 -7.31 -12.42
N GLU A 50 -5.50 -6.36 -12.94
CA GLU A 50 -5.09 -4.95 -13.02
C GLU A 50 -4.92 -4.32 -11.65
N ASN A 51 -5.88 -4.50 -10.73
CA ASN A 51 -5.77 -4.01 -9.37
C ASN A 51 -4.55 -4.59 -8.65
N GLU A 52 -4.24 -5.86 -8.86
CA GLU A 52 -3.05 -6.51 -8.30
C GLU A 52 -1.76 -5.87 -8.83
N ARG A 53 -1.66 -5.65 -10.14
CA ARG A 53 -0.52 -4.94 -10.75
C ARG A 53 -0.34 -3.54 -10.17
N ILE A 54 -1.43 -2.79 -10.03
CA ILE A 54 -1.39 -1.45 -9.42
C ILE A 54 -0.90 -1.55 -7.97
N ARG A 55 -1.43 -2.48 -7.16
CA ARG A 55 -0.95 -2.70 -5.78
C ARG A 55 0.54 -3.03 -5.73
N GLN A 56 1.02 -3.92 -6.60
CA GLN A 56 2.43 -4.28 -6.65
C GLN A 56 3.31 -3.06 -6.96
N SER A 57 2.96 -2.28 -7.99
CA SER A 57 3.71 -1.07 -8.35
C SER A 57 3.74 -0.02 -7.22
N VAL A 58 2.59 0.25 -6.60
CA VAL A 58 2.49 1.19 -5.47
C VAL A 58 3.31 0.71 -4.28
N ASN A 59 3.34 -0.60 -4.01
CA ASN A 59 4.11 -1.16 -2.90
C ASN A 59 5.61 -1.03 -3.13
N LEU A 60 6.09 -1.32 -4.34
CA LEU A 60 7.50 -1.20 -4.69
C LEU A 60 7.97 0.25 -4.52
N ASN A 61 7.22 1.20 -5.11
CA ASN A 61 7.51 2.63 -4.97
C ASN A 61 7.52 3.08 -3.51
N TYR A 62 6.54 2.63 -2.72
CA TYR A 62 6.46 2.96 -1.29
C TYR A 62 7.64 2.41 -0.49
N ILE A 63 8.05 1.17 -0.74
CA ILE A 63 9.20 0.54 -0.07
C ILE A 63 10.49 1.30 -0.40
N GLU A 64 10.69 1.65 -1.66
CA GLU A 64 11.85 2.41 -2.11
C GLU A 64 11.89 3.80 -1.47
N GLN A 65 10.79 4.55 -1.52
CA GLN A 65 10.68 5.85 -0.86
C GLN A 65 10.99 5.77 0.64
N ARG A 66 10.44 4.77 1.34
CA ARG A 66 10.70 4.56 2.77
C ARG A 66 12.17 4.26 3.04
N ARG A 67 12.82 3.48 2.17
CA ARG A 67 14.26 3.17 2.28
C ARG A 67 15.11 4.42 2.11
N VAL A 68 14.82 5.24 1.09
CA VAL A 68 15.54 6.50 0.84
C VAL A 68 15.36 7.47 1.99
N GLN A 69 14.12 7.67 2.45
CA GLN A 69 13.82 8.52 3.60
C GLN A 69 14.50 8.02 4.88
N GLY A 70 14.51 6.70 5.12
CA GLY A 70 15.22 6.11 6.25
C GLY A 70 16.72 6.42 6.26
N LYS A 71 17.40 6.18 5.13
CA LYS A 71 18.83 6.50 4.96
C LYS A 71 19.12 7.98 5.14
N SER A 72 18.29 8.85 4.57
CA SER A 72 18.44 10.30 4.72
C SER A 72 18.31 10.72 6.18
N ARG A 73 17.35 10.12 6.91
CA ARG A 73 17.12 10.39 8.33
C ARG A 73 18.32 9.97 9.19
N GLU A 74 18.83 8.76 8.96
CA GLU A 74 20.03 8.25 9.63
C GLU A 74 21.25 9.14 9.39
N PHE A 75 21.44 9.61 8.15
CA PHE A 75 22.53 10.51 7.80
C PHE A 75 22.42 11.87 8.52
N LEU A 76 21.23 12.46 8.56
CA LEU A 76 20.98 13.72 9.27
C LEU A 76 21.25 13.57 10.77
N ALA A 77 20.74 12.50 11.37
CA ALA A 77 20.95 12.20 12.79
C ALA A 77 22.44 11.98 13.10
N ALA A 78 23.11 11.12 12.35
CA ALA A 78 24.54 10.83 12.54
C ALA A 78 25.41 12.09 12.40
N THR A 79 25.10 12.95 11.42
CA THR A 79 25.81 14.21 11.21
C THR A 79 25.58 15.17 12.37
N ALA A 80 24.33 15.33 12.81
CA ALA A 80 24.00 16.18 13.95
C ALA A 80 24.68 15.72 15.24
N TYR A 81 24.63 14.43 15.56
CA TYR A 81 25.30 13.86 16.73
C TYR A 81 26.82 13.97 16.62
N GLY A 82 27.38 13.81 15.41
CA GLY A 82 28.81 14.03 15.16
C GLY A 82 29.24 15.47 15.47
N LEU A 83 28.45 16.48 15.09
CA LEU A 83 28.72 17.88 15.41
C LEU A 83 28.61 18.16 16.92
N ILE A 84 27.56 17.65 17.57
CA ILE A 84 27.38 17.78 19.03
C ILE A 84 28.56 17.16 19.78
N HIS A 85 28.98 15.96 19.37
CA HIS A 85 30.08 15.25 20.01
C HIS A 85 31.41 15.99 19.84
N LYS A 86 31.74 16.46 18.62
CA LYS A 86 32.95 17.25 18.35
C LYS A 86 32.97 18.55 19.15
N SER A 87 31.85 19.27 19.13
CA SER A 87 31.64 20.49 19.93
C SER A 87 31.81 20.22 21.43
N SER A 88 31.26 19.13 21.95
CA SER A 88 31.38 18.75 23.36
C SER A 88 32.82 18.43 23.76
N LYS A 89 33.59 17.76 22.89
CA LYS A 89 34.98 17.39 23.15
C LYS A 89 36.01 18.48 22.82
N GLY A 90 35.57 19.57 22.18
CA GLY A 90 36.48 20.61 21.68
C GLY A 90 37.38 20.12 20.54
N GLU A 91 36.96 19.06 19.84
CA GLU A 91 37.70 18.47 18.72
C GLU A 91 37.50 19.34 17.48
N ASN A 92 38.53 20.13 17.14
CA ASN A 92 38.49 21.01 15.97
C ASN A 92 38.71 20.22 14.67
N ARG A 93 38.08 20.66 13.56
CA ARG A 93 38.28 20.08 12.21
C ARG A 93 39.74 20.20 11.76
N ASN A 94 40.46 21.20 12.27
CA ASN A 94 41.86 21.47 11.96
C ASN A 94 42.78 21.15 13.15
N ALA A 95 42.86 19.88 13.56
CA ALA A 95 43.84 19.42 14.55
C ALA A 95 45.30 19.77 14.18
N ARG A 96 45.58 20.05 12.89
CA ARG A 96 46.88 20.49 12.39
C ARG A 96 47.21 21.97 12.65
N GLN A 97 46.22 22.82 12.92
CA GLN A 97 46.44 24.27 13.03
C GLN A 97 46.57 24.78 14.47
N GLN A 98 46.56 23.91 15.49
CA GLN A 98 46.63 24.30 16.91
C GLN A 98 45.62 25.41 17.31
N GLN A 99 44.55 25.59 16.55
CA GLN A 99 43.51 26.56 16.88
C GLN A 99 42.57 25.94 17.90
N TYR A 100 42.56 26.52 19.10
CA TYR A 100 41.57 26.23 20.12
C TYR A 100 40.17 26.47 19.55
N TYR A 101 39.27 25.54 19.84
CA TYR A 101 37.88 25.58 19.39
C TYR A 101 37.20 26.80 20.04
N SER A 102 36.86 27.82 19.23
CA SER A 102 36.29 29.07 19.74
C SER A 102 34.86 28.84 20.26
N PRO A 103 34.40 29.60 21.27
CA PRO A 103 32.98 29.60 21.64
C PRO A 103 32.04 29.88 20.46
N GLN A 104 32.50 30.66 19.47
CA GLN A 104 31.74 30.97 18.26
C GLN A 104 31.59 29.73 17.37
N ASP A 105 32.67 29.02 17.08
CA ASP A 105 32.66 27.77 16.30
C ASP A 105 31.74 26.72 16.96
N ARG A 106 31.76 26.68 18.30
CA ARG A 106 30.87 25.83 19.10
C ARG A 106 29.40 26.19 18.91
N ALA A 107 29.09 27.48 18.92
CA ALA A 107 27.73 27.95 18.71
C ALA A 107 27.23 27.61 17.31
N GLU A 108 28.09 27.75 16.29
CA GLU A 108 27.78 27.44 14.89
C GLU A 108 27.56 25.93 14.65
N ASP A 109 28.44 25.07 15.17
CA ASP A 109 28.28 23.62 15.06
C ASP A 109 27.02 23.15 15.81
N MET A 110 26.70 23.74 16.96
CA MET A 110 25.46 23.45 17.70
C MET A 110 24.21 23.98 16.99
N ALA A 111 24.27 25.16 16.36
CA ALA A 111 23.16 25.69 15.55
C ALA A 111 22.89 24.77 14.34
N THR A 112 23.94 24.34 13.66
CA THR A 112 23.87 23.39 12.54
C THR A 112 23.30 22.06 13.00
N ALA A 113 23.75 21.52 14.13
CA ALA A 113 23.21 20.27 14.67
C ALA A 113 21.71 20.35 14.98
N ARG A 114 21.25 21.45 15.59
CA ARG A 114 19.80 21.68 15.83
C ARG A 114 19.01 21.73 14.54
N HIS A 115 19.53 22.40 13.51
CA HIS A 115 18.89 22.46 12.20
C HIS A 115 18.75 21.07 11.56
N LEU A 116 19.82 20.26 11.61
CA LEU A 116 19.80 18.89 11.09
C LEU A 116 18.79 18.00 11.83
N LEU A 117 18.69 18.13 13.16
CA LEU A 117 17.67 17.42 13.95
C LEU A 117 16.25 17.86 13.62
N MET A 118 16.02 19.14 13.33
CA MET A 118 14.72 19.60 12.83
C MET A 118 14.39 18.95 11.50
N MET A 119 15.34 18.89 10.56
CA MET A 119 15.13 18.22 9.28
C MET A 119 14.85 16.71 9.47
N GLU A 120 15.57 16.04 10.37
CA GLU A 120 15.32 14.65 10.75
C GLU A 120 13.88 14.42 11.22
N GLU A 121 13.36 15.29 12.10
CA GLU A 121 11.99 15.16 12.62
C GLU A 121 10.94 15.47 11.54
N THR A 122 11.17 16.43 10.64
CA THR A 122 10.28 16.64 9.49
C THR A 122 10.19 15.40 8.60
N LYS A 123 11.32 14.73 8.33
CA LYS A 123 11.36 13.47 7.59
C LYS A 123 10.64 12.35 8.33
N ARG A 124 10.78 12.27 9.65
CA ARG A 124 10.03 11.32 10.48
C ARG A 124 8.51 11.54 10.38
N GLN A 125 8.06 12.80 10.39
CA GLN A 125 6.64 13.14 10.24
C GLN A 125 6.10 12.79 8.85
N GLU A 126 6.88 13.05 7.80
CA GLU A 126 6.55 12.61 6.44
C GLU A 126 6.39 11.08 6.38
N MET A 127 7.34 10.32 6.95
CA MET A 127 7.27 8.86 7.00
C MET A 127 6.04 8.33 7.75
N LYS A 128 5.60 9.01 8.82
CA LYS A 128 4.38 8.65 9.57
C LYS A 128 3.12 8.76 8.70
N ARG A 129 3.09 9.69 7.75
CA ARG A 129 1.97 9.90 6.81
C ARG A 129 1.98 8.92 5.62
N GLY A 130 3.00 8.07 5.53
CA GLY A 130 3.23 7.18 4.38
C GLY A 130 2.08 6.22 4.05
N ARG A 131 1.31 5.75 5.05
CA ARG A 131 0.13 4.89 4.80
C ARG A 131 -0.95 5.60 4.00
N THR A 132 -1.21 6.87 4.31
CA THR A 132 -2.20 7.70 3.61
C THR A 132 -1.74 7.97 2.19
N GLN A 133 -0.48 8.35 2.01
CA GLN A 133 0.14 8.58 0.69
C GLN A 133 0.07 7.33 -0.20
N ARG A 134 0.39 6.14 0.34
CA ARG A 134 0.27 4.87 -0.38
C ARG A 134 -1.15 4.61 -0.87
N LEU A 135 -2.15 4.90 -0.04
CA LEU A 135 -3.57 4.74 -0.40
C LEU A 135 -3.99 5.74 -1.47
N GLU A 136 -3.54 6.99 -1.38
CA GLU A 136 -3.78 8.03 -2.39
C GLU A 136 -3.15 7.68 -3.74
N MET A 137 -1.91 7.19 -3.75
CA MET A 137 -1.24 6.69 -4.96
C MET A 137 -2.03 5.52 -5.59
N PHE A 138 -2.50 4.57 -4.77
CA PHE A 138 -3.33 3.48 -5.28
C PHE A 138 -4.63 4.01 -5.90
N ARG A 139 -5.31 4.96 -5.25
CA ARG A 139 -6.55 5.56 -5.75
C ARG A 139 -6.33 6.35 -7.04
N SER A 140 -5.23 7.10 -7.15
CA SER A 140 -4.93 7.89 -8.34
C SER A 140 -4.59 7.00 -9.54
N MET A 141 -3.79 5.96 -9.34
CA MET A 141 -3.45 4.99 -10.40
C MET A 141 -4.65 4.16 -10.84
N LYS A 142 -5.60 3.87 -9.96
CA LYS A 142 -6.84 3.16 -10.33
C LYS A 142 -7.81 4.01 -11.17
N ARG A 143 -7.70 5.34 -11.09
CA ARG A 143 -8.57 6.28 -11.84
C ARG A 143 -8.02 6.66 -13.22
N ARG A 144 -6.77 6.30 -13.50
CA ARG A 144 -6.15 6.46 -14.83
C ARG A 144 -6.45 5.23 -15.67
#